data_AF-A0A6G1VNZ8-F1
#
_entry.id   AF-A0A6G1VNZ8-F1
#
_cell.length_a   1.000
_cell.length_b   1.000
_cell.length_c   1.000
_cell.angle_alpha   90.00
_cell.angle_beta   90.00
_cell.angle_gamma   90.00
#
_symmetry.space_group_name_H-M   'P 1'
#
loop_
_entity.id
_entity.type
_entity.pdbx_description
1 polymer ?
#
loop_
_entity_poly.entity_id
_entity_poly.type
_entity_poly.pdbx_seq_one_letter_code
_entity_poly.pdbx_strand_id
1 'polypeptide(L)'
;MKISKYLGTFALLAMLAACSTEDEQVRFAGDEVKVNATIGGESVFTRSNPIGSTEEQSEFQDFDQIGISVNGGVAHKYEMKNGVWGVAESEVPIKWESEATDFKAFYPYSYNNVSNSFDNGQICTEQNIKEGLALSDYMKARKMYPNIPENRQLDLTFERQTARVVIDIENSTFMNEFDQPYVAEINIYSQLQLPATQGADVSAIKAYKVDDANPKSSWVALVAPNAEDANKDFICISVQENGTGTPKAYSIKGIPNLESGKSYTYKLKIGKDKAIIDNVTVTDWKEGTAIPGGEASLVTEESVRESVAKQLENGNDVVLTLTSNASSDIFNAIKAAIKEKGVADGSVNLTLKNVMTIPDGTFKDVTWLNKVTLPDAVTIGKNAFGGSSLKDIEAPKVSTVKMFAFDQCKSLKNVNLPKVSEIGIKAFNFCSSLRNVLFGTLTKVWTGDEKNTDGIFDNVYTQIVSLTLSSSQSLMDIIFDDAEGNFLWISRNQPYKGSDQYALSKFIGYEFKEIKFFE
;
A
#
# COMPACT_ATOMS: atom_id res chain seq x y z
N MET A 1 -16.59 -33.98 32.37
CA MET A 1 -15.35 -34.13 33.16
C MET A 1 -14.30 -34.79 32.27
N LYS A 2 -13.19 -34.07 31.99
CA LYS A 2 -11.91 -34.49 31.35
C LYS A 2 -12.01 -34.90 29.87
N ILE A 3 -11.49 -34.14 28.89
CA ILE A 3 -10.10 -33.71 28.58
C ILE A 3 -9.15 -34.88 28.28
N SER A 4 -8.75 -35.00 27.00
CA SER A 4 -7.44 -35.45 26.51
C SER A 4 -7.47 -35.48 24.97
N LYS A 5 -6.93 -34.48 24.26
CA LYS A 5 -5.54 -34.30 23.78
C LYS A 5 -5.08 -35.29 22.68
N TYR A 6 -4.80 -34.70 21.51
CA TYR A 6 -3.83 -35.07 20.48
C TYR A 6 -2.58 -35.81 21.00
N LEU A 7 -1.99 -36.74 20.23
CA LEU A 7 -0.95 -36.47 19.22
C LEU A 7 -0.31 -37.80 18.74
N GLY A 8 -0.23 -37.98 17.43
CA GLY A 8 0.91 -38.52 16.67
C GLY A 8 1.51 -39.89 17.00
N THR A 9 1.46 -40.79 16.02
CA THR A 9 2.58 -41.69 15.71
C THR A 9 2.81 -41.73 14.20
N PHE A 10 3.92 -41.13 13.79
CA PHE A 10 4.65 -41.52 12.58
C PHE A 10 4.96 -43.02 12.65
N ALA A 11 4.75 -43.75 11.56
CA ALA A 11 5.35 -45.05 11.35
C ALA A 11 5.88 -45.14 9.90
N LEU A 12 7.17 -45.41 9.84
CA LEU A 12 8.03 -45.58 8.69
C LEU A 12 7.73 -46.90 7.94
N LEU A 13 7.83 -46.84 6.60
CA LEU A 13 8.34 -47.86 5.67
C LEU A 13 7.87 -49.33 5.76
N ALA A 14 7.23 -49.80 4.68
CA ALA A 14 7.46 -51.14 4.14
C ALA A 14 7.51 -51.09 2.60
N MET A 15 8.67 -51.46 2.06
CA MET A 15 8.92 -51.66 0.63
C MET A 15 8.11 -52.85 0.10
N LEU A 16 7.56 -52.71 -1.12
CA LEU A 16 7.37 -53.83 -2.04
C LEU A 16 7.82 -53.36 -3.43
N ALA A 17 8.94 -53.91 -3.89
CA ALA A 17 9.41 -53.78 -5.25
C ALA A 17 8.65 -54.76 -6.15
N ALA A 18 8.02 -54.26 -7.22
CA ALA A 18 7.81 -55.00 -8.47
C ALA A 18 7.29 -54.03 -9.54
N CYS A 19 7.85 -54.14 -10.74
CA CYS A 19 7.82 -53.13 -11.79
C CYS A 19 6.46 -52.81 -12.41
N SER A 20 6.43 -51.56 -12.92
CA SER A 20 5.67 -51.00 -14.05
C SER A 20 4.20 -50.65 -13.83
N THR A 21 3.96 -49.53 -13.16
CA THR A 21 2.71 -48.76 -13.24
C THR A 21 3.02 -47.29 -12.94
N GLU A 22 2.71 -46.37 -13.86
CA GLU A 22 2.36 -44.98 -13.52
C GLU A 22 1.19 -44.54 -14.41
N ASP A 23 0.05 -45.22 -14.21
CA ASP A 23 -1.27 -44.63 -14.38
C ASP A 23 -1.83 -44.43 -12.96
N GLU A 24 -1.43 -43.34 -12.32
CA GLU A 24 -2.20 -42.70 -11.26
C GLU A 24 -1.82 -41.22 -11.30
N GLN A 25 -2.54 -40.47 -12.14
CA GLN A 25 -2.42 -39.02 -12.25
C GLN A 25 -2.74 -38.37 -10.91
N VAL A 26 -1.72 -37.72 -10.36
CA VAL A 26 -1.78 -36.74 -9.28
C VAL A 26 -2.79 -35.65 -9.63
N ARG A 27 -3.89 -35.55 -8.89
CA ARG A 27 -4.75 -34.35 -8.88
C ARG A 27 -4.24 -33.38 -7.81
N PHE A 28 -4.41 -32.09 -8.09
CA PHE A 28 -4.28 -30.86 -7.28
C PHE A 28 -3.15 -29.89 -7.69
N ALA A 29 -3.57 -28.62 -7.91
CA ALA A 29 -2.88 -27.44 -8.51
C ALA A 29 -2.80 -27.41 -10.06
N GLY A 30 -3.82 -26.88 -10.75
CA GLY A 30 -3.75 -26.74 -12.22
C GLY A 30 -4.74 -25.80 -12.94
N ASP A 31 -5.92 -25.50 -12.37
CA ASP A 31 -7.00 -24.82 -13.12
C ASP A 31 -7.48 -23.47 -12.56
N GLU A 32 -6.79 -22.90 -11.57
CA GLU A 32 -7.17 -21.61 -10.99
C GLU A 32 -6.85 -20.44 -11.94
N VAL A 33 -7.74 -19.45 -11.97
CA VAL A 33 -7.58 -18.24 -12.79
C VAL A 33 -6.61 -17.28 -12.10
N LYS A 34 -5.48 -16.98 -12.74
CA LYS A 34 -4.58 -15.90 -12.32
C LYS A 34 -5.10 -14.58 -12.84
N VAL A 35 -5.24 -13.56 -11.99
CA VAL A 35 -5.82 -12.27 -12.40
C VAL A 35 -4.72 -11.24 -12.62
N ASN A 36 -4.74 -10.61 -13.78
CA ASN A 36 -4.02 -9.39 -14.08
C ASN A 36 -5.06 -8.34 -14.44
N ALA A 37 -5.17 -7.28 -13.64
CA ALA A 37 -6.12 -6.22 -13.90
C ALA A 37 -5.38 -4.90 -14.14
N THR A 38 -5.62 -4.33 -15.30
CA THR A 38 -5.37 -2.93 -15.61
C THR A 38 -6.71 -2.23 -15.71
N ILE A 39 -6.73 -0.93 -15.68
CA ILE A 39 -7.88 -0.15 -16.12
C ILE A 39 -7.41 0.54 -17.49
N GLY A 40 -8.28 1.04 -18.36
CA GLY A 40 -7.92 1.69 -19.65
C GLY A 40 -7.42 0.73 -20.77
N GLY A 41 -8.13 0.65 -21.90
CA GLY A 41 -7.72 -0.17 -23.07
C GLY A 41 -6.69 0.52 -23.97
N GLU A 42 -5.69 -0.24 -24.46
CA GLU A 42 -4.54 0.18 -25.32
C GLU A 42 -3.96 1.57 -24.99
N SER A 43 -4.10 1.99 -23.74
CA SER A 43 -3.80 3.31 -23.22
C SER A 43 -3.16 3.08 -21.87
N VAL A 44 -1.97 3.64 -21.69
CA VAL A 44 -0.91 3.12 -20.80
C VAL A 44 -1.15 3.36 -19.31
N PHE A 45 -2.39 3.61 -18.85
CA PHE A 45 -2.62 4.07 -17.48
C PHE A 45 -4.01 3.72 -16.95
N THR A 46 -4.14 3.36 -15.66
CA THR A 46 -5.24 3.57 -14.65
C THR A 46 -5.11 3.00 -13.16
N ARG A 47 -5.29 3.81 -12.07
CA ARG A 47 -5.61 3.40 -10.65
C ARG A 47 -6.87 4.04 -10.05
N SER A 48 -7.28 3.53 -8.88
CA SER A 48 -8.24 3.99 -7.83
C SER A 48 -7.92 5.35 -7.16
N ASN A 49 -6.92 6.08 -7.65
CA ASN A 49 -6.55 7.40 -7.15
C ASN A 49 -6.92 8.46 -8.21
N PRO A 50 -8.18 8.95 -8.25
CA PRO A 50 -8.68 9.79 -9.34
C PRO A 50 -8.00 11.17 -9.47
N ILE A 51 -7.10 11.48 -8.53
CA ILE A 51 -6.36 12.74 -8.41
C ILE A 51 -4.82 12.56 -8.50
N GLY A 52 -4.29 11.35 -8.76
CA GLY A 52 -2.83 11.08 -8.85
C GLY A 52 -2.18 11.50 -10.19
N SER A 53 -0.87 11.28 -10.34
CA SER A 53 -0.18 11.43 -11.65
C SER A 53 -0.73 10.47 -12.72
N THR A 54 -0.27 10.58 -13.97
CA THR A 54 -0.64 9.63 -15.04
C THR A 54 -0.26 8.19 -14.66
N GLU A 55 0.93 7.98 -14.10
CA GLU A 55 1.41 6.68 -13.60
C GLU A 55 0.71 6.25 -12.30
N GLU A 56 0.36 7.16 -11.40
CA GLU A 56 -0.36 6.79 -10.18
C GLU A 56 -1.85 6.58 -10.38
N GLN A 57 -2.37 7.12 -11.46
CA GLN A 57 -3.58 6.66 -12.09
C GLN A 57 -3.17 5.56 -13.09
N SER A 58 -2.23 4.61 -12.84
CA SER A 58 -1.87 3.53 -13.79
C SER A 58 -2.20 2.03 -13.46
N GLU A 59 -2.30 1.70 -12.17
CA GLU A 59 -2.31 0.33 -11.58
C GLU A 59 -3.50 0.03 -10.60
N PHE A 60 -3.47 -0.96 -9.70
CA PHE A 60 -4.35 -0.94 -8.50
C PHE A 60 -3.50 -0.89 -7.23
N GLN A 61 -4.02 -0.42 -6.11
CA GLN A 61 -3.29 -0.34 -4.84
C GLN A 61 -3.48 -1.62 -4.04
N ASP A 62 -2.52 -1.93 -3.16
CA ASP A 62 -2.73 -2.99 -2.17
C ASP A 62 -4.00 -2.70 -1.34
N PHE A 63 -4.74 -3.76 -1.02
CA PHE A 63 -6.06 -3.77 -0.39
C PHE A 63 -7.22 -3.29 -1.28
N ASP A 64 -6.99 -2.88 -2.53
CA ASP A 64 -8.09 -2.70 -3.47
C ASP A 64 -8.81 -4.03 -3.68
N GLN A 65 -10.15 -3.98 -3.74
CA GLN A 65 -10.99 -5.15 -3.90
C GLN A 65 -11.85 -5.04 -5.16
N ILE A 66 -11.83 -6.10 -5.98
CA ILE A 66 -12.68 -6.24 -7.18
C ILE A 66 -13.60 -7.44 -7.04
N GLY A 67 -14.76 -7.35 -7.69
CA GLY A 67 -15.64 -8.50 -7.89
C GLY A 67 -15.41 -9.08 -9.28
N ILE A 68 -15.26 -10.40 -9.39
CA ILE A 68 -15.13 -11.11 -10.66
C ILE A 68 -16.20 -12.20 -10.73
N SER A 69 -17.00 -12.19 -11.79
CA SER A 69 -18.00 -13.22 -12.07
C SER A 69 -17.66 -13.94 -13.38
N VAL A 70 -17.99 -15.23 -13.42
CA VAL A 70 -17.79 -16.10 -14.59
C VAL A 70 -19.12 -16.59 -15.10
N ASN A 71 -19.34 -16.48 -16.42
CA ASN A 71 -20.52 -17.00 -17.11
C ASN A 71 -21.86 -16.56 -16.48
N GLY A 72 -21.89 -15.34 -15.89
CA GLY A 72 -23.07 -14.80 -15.21
C GLY A 72 -23.32 -15.36 -13.80
N GLY A 73 -22.38 -16.11 -13.24
CA GLY A 73 -22.41 -16.58 -11.86
C GLY A 73 -22.22 -15.47 -10.82
N VAL A 74 -22.17 -15.87 -9.54
CA VAL A 74 -21.92 -14.95 -8.42
C VAL A 74 -20.53 -14.33 -8.56
N ALA A 75 -20.41 -13.05 -8.19
CA ALA A 75 -19.12 -12.37 -8.16
C ALA A 75 -18.30 -12.82 -6.95
N HIS A 76 -17.08 -13.26 -7.19
CA HIS A 76 -16.10 -13.59 -6.16
C HIS A 76 -15.20 -12.39 -5.89
N LYS A 77 -14.86 -12.19 -4.62
CA LYS A 77 -14.01 -11.09 -4.18
C LYS A 77 -12.53 -11.42 -4.34
N TYR A 78 -11.83 -10.57 -5.08
CA TYR A 78 -10.37 -10.56 -5.19
C TYR A 78 -9.82 -9.32 -4.49
N GLU A 79 -8.64 -9.45 -3.89
CA GLU A 79 -7.93 -8.39 -3.18
C GLU A 79 -6.48 -8.31 -3.66
N MET A 80 -6.02 -7.09 -3.91
CA MET A 80 -4.63 -6.84 -4.26
C MET A 80 -3.74 -6.93 -3.01
N LYS A 81 -2.72 -7.78 -3.01
CA LYS A 81 -1.72 -7.87 -1.94
C LYS A 81 -0.33 -7.98 -2.53
N ASN A 82 0.59 -7.08 -2.16
CA ASN A 82 1.94 -7.00 -2.69
C ASN A 82 1.98 -6.90 -4.23
N GLY A 83 1.04 -6.15 -4.82
CA GLY A 83 0.95 -5.98 -6.28
C GLY A 83 0.45 -7.21 -7.06
N VAL A 84 -0.07 -8.23 -6.37
CA VAL A 84 -0.68 -9.42 -6.99
C VAL A 84 -2.14 -9.55 -6.55
N TRP A 85 -3.02 -9.80 -7.52
CA TRP A 85 -4.42 -10.12 -7.24
C TRP A 85 -4.55 -11.54 -6.70
N GLY A 86 -5.07 -11.65 -5.46
CA GLY A 86 -5.38 -12.92 -4.82
C GLY A 86 -6.87 -13.04 -4.50
N VAL A 87 -7.34 -14.26 -4.32
CA VAL A 87 -8.69 -14.52 -3.80
C VAL A 87 -8.72 -14.10 -2.33
N ALA A 88 -9.76 -13.38 -1.91
CA ALA A 88 -9.87 -12.97 -0.51
C ALA A 88 -10.03 -14.20 0.41
N GLU A 89 -9.59 -14.10 1.68
CA GLU A 89 -9.48 -15.24 2.62
C GLU A 89 -10.78 -16.05 2.86
N SER A 90 -11.95 -15.50 2.51
CA SER A 90 -13.26 -16.14 2.67
C SER A 90 -13.86 -16.69 1.36
N GLU A 91 -13.14 -16.61 0.24
CA GLU A 91 -13.65 -16.92 -1.10
C GLU A 91 -13.02 -18.19 -1.69
N VAL A 92 -13.75 -18.83 -2.61
CA VAL A 92 -13.24 -19.97 -3.38
C VAL A 92 -12.64 -19.44 -4.69
N PRO A 93 -11.42 -19.84 -5.08
CA PRO A 93 -10.83 -19.45 -6.35
C PRO A 93 -11.69 -19.86 -7.53
N ILE A 94 -11.90 -18.91 -8.45
CA ILE A 94 -12.52 -19.18 -9.74
C ILE A 94 -11.60 -20.11 -10.54
N LYS A 95 -12.21 -21.07 -11.22
CA LYS A 95 -11.52 -22.05 -12.07
C LYS A 95 -11.93 -21.87 -13.53
N TRP A 96 -11.05 -22.27 -14.43
CA TRP A 96 -11.40 -22.39 -15.85
C TRP A 96 -12.34 -23.58 -16.06
N GLU A 97 -13.55 -23.35 -16.62
CA GLU A 97 -14.60 -24.38 -16.68
C GLU A 97 -14.71 -25.12 -18.03
N SER A 98 -14.46 -24.46 -19.17
CA SER A 98 -14.21 -25.04 -20.52
C SER A 98 -14.26 -23.94 -21.61
N GLU A 99 -14.16 -24.33 -22.88
CA GLU A 99 -13.62 -23.57 -24.03
C GLU A 99 -14.11 -22.12 -24.15
N ALA A 100 -15.40 -21.78 -24.00
CA ALA A 100 -15.85 -20.38 -23.98
C ALA A 100 -16.18 -19.87 -22.56
N THR A 101 -15.41 -18.91 -22.04
CA THR A 101 -15.62 -18.32 -20.69
C THR A 101 -15.77 -16.79 -20.77
N ASP A 102 -16.88 -16.25 -20.26
CA ASP A 102 -17.14 -14.81 -20.13
C ASP A 102 -16.84 -14.34 -18.70
N PHE A 103 -15.90 -13.42 -18.57
CA PHE A 103 -15.56 -12.77 -17.30
C PHE A 103 -16.11 -11.36 -17.28
N LYS A 104 -16.81 -11.03 -16.19
CA LYS A 104 -17.25 -9.67 -15.87
C LYS A 104 -16.67 -9.28 -14.52
N ALA A 105 -16.03 -8.12 -14.47
CA ALA A 105 -15.43 -7.60 -13.25
C ALA A 105 -15.81 -6.14 -12.99
N PHE A 106 -15.81 -5.76 -11.72
CA PHE A 106 -16.14 -4.41 -11.28
C PHE A 106 -15.33 -3.99 -10.04
N TYR A 107 -15.12 -2.69 -9.92
CA TYR A 107 -14.44 -2.02 -8.80
C TYR A 107 -15.27 -0.82 -8.36
N PRO A 108 -15.27 -0.44 -7.07
CA PRO A 108 -14.81 -1.26 -5.94
C PRO A 108 -15.79 -2.42 -5.70
N TYR A 109 -15.34 -3.49 -5.02
CA TYR A 109 -16.19 -4.63 -4.68
C TYR A 109 -17.44 -4.22 -3.88
N SER A 110 -17.27 -3.33 -2.91
CA SER A 110 -18.37 -2.84 -2.07
C SER A 110 -18.16 -1.41 -1.60
N TYR A 111 -19.26 -0.73 -1.33
CA TYR A 111 -19.35 0.57 -0.70
C TYR A 111 -20.22 0.46 0.56
N ASN A 112 -19.73 0.84 1.74
CA ASN A 112 -20.49 0.78 3.01
C ASN A 112 -21.21 -0.56 3.26
N ASN A 113 -20.53 -1.68 3.00
CA ASN A 113 -21.07 -3.04 3.08
C ASN A 113 -22.19 -3.37 2.07
N VAL A 114 -22.46 -2.49 1.11
CA VAL A 114 -23.30 -2.77 -0.05
C VAL A 114 -22.39 -3.18 -1.20
N SER A 115 -22.54 -4.41 -1.69
CA SER A 115 -21.78 -4.89 -2.84
C SER A 115 -22.21 -4.15 -4.10
N ASN A 116 -21.23 -3.65 -4.85
CA ASN A 116 -21.46 -3.27 -6.24
C ASN A 116 -21.66 -4.54 -7.08
N SER A 117 -22.06 -4.37 -8.34
CA SER A 117 -22.06 -5.43 -9.34
C SER A 117 -21.49 -4.92 -10.66
N PHE A 118 -21.45 -5.77 -11.68
CA PHE A 118 -21.11 -5.31 -13.04
C PHE A 118 -22.19 -4.38 -13.64
N ASP A 119 -23.42 -4.42 -13.16
CA ASP A 119 -24.50 -3.63 -13.74
C ASP A 119 -24.85 -2.41 -12.87
N ASN A 120 -24.52 -2.45 -11.57
CA ASN A 120 -24.87 -1.39 -10.62
C ASN A 120 -23.65 -0.95 -9.79
N GLY A 121 -23.42 0.36 -9.74
CA GLY A 121 -22.37 1.00 -8.94
C GLY A 121 -22.93 2.04 -7.96
N GLN A 122 -22.15 2.38 -6.94
CA GLN A 122 -22.46 3.42 -5.94
C GLN A 122 -21.41 4.53 -5.97
N ILE A 123 -21.84 5.76 -5.64
CA ILE A 123 -20.98 6.94 -5.48
C ILE A 123 -21.11 7.44 -4.03
N CYS A 124 -19.99 7.72 -3.38
CA CYS A 124 -19.96 8.24 -2.01
C CYS A 124 -20.28 9.74 -1.97
N THR A 125 -20.96 10.19 -0.90
CA THR A 125 -21.14 11.63 -0.62
C THR A 125 -19.94 12.26 0.07
N GLU A 126 -19.15 11.49 0.83
CA GLU A 126 -17.97 11.97 1.56
C GLU A 126 -16.71 11.79 0.69
N GLN A 127 -16.61 12.55 -0.41
CA GLN A 127 -15.43 12.51 -1.29
C GLN A 127 -14.36 13.54 -0.89
N ASN A 128 -14.54 14.27 0.22
CA ASN A 128 -13.56 15.20 0.75
C ASN A 128 -12.32 14.52 1.37
N ILE A 129 -12.24 13.20 1.27
CA ILE A 129 -11.08 12.37 1.62
C ILE A 129 -10.77 11.40 0.47
N LYS A 130 -9.50 10.99 0.36
CA LYS A 130 -9.02 10.11 -0.73
C LYS A 130 -9.76 8.77 -0.79
N GLU A 131 -10.11 8.21 0.36
CA GLU A 131 -10.85 6.94 0.42
C GLU A 131 -12.26 7.05 -0.17
N GLY A 132 -12.96 8.17 0.08
CA GLY A 132 -14.27 8.41 -0.51
C GLY A 132 -14.23 8.59 -2.02
N LEU A 133 -13.18 9.22 -2.53
CA LEU A 133 -12.89 9.31 -3.97
C LEU A 133 -12.65 7.92 -4.59
N ALA A 134 -11.78 7.10 -3.98
CA ALA A 134 -11.49 5.74 -4.45
C ALA A 134 -12.74 4.86 -4.47
N LEU A 135 -13.53 4.90 -3.39
CA LEU A 135 -14.79 4.15 -3.29
C LEU A 135 -15.87 4.62 -4.29
N SER A 136 -15.71 5.82 -4.86
CA SER A 136 -16.61 6.37 -5.87
C SER A 136 -16.14 6.14 -7.29
N ASP A 137 -14.92 5.66 -7.52
CA ASP A 137 -14.36 5.44 -8.87
C ASP A 137 -14.87 4.13 -9.47
N TYR A 138 -16.19 4.03 -9.66
CA TYR A 138 -16.81 2.81 -10.17
C TYR A 138 -16.30 2.48 -11.57
N MET A 139 -15.78 1.26 -11.75
CA MET A 139 -15.14 0.81 -12.97
C MET A 139 -15.60 -0.60 -13.33
N LYS A 140 -15.57 -0.93 -14.62
CA LYS A 140 -16.01 -2.24 -15.13
C LYS A 140 -15.06 -2.81 -16.18
N ALA A 141 -14.82 -4.12 -16.14
CA ALA A 141 -14.10 -4.85 -17.17
C ALA A 141 -14.91 -6.05 -17.65
N ARG A 142 -14.84 -6.35 -18.94
CA ARG A 142 -15.37 -7.60 -19.50
C ARG A 142 -14.35 -8.23 -20.42
N LYS A 143 -14.12 -9.53 -20.26
CA LYS A 143 -13.21 -10.29 -21.13
C LYS A 143 -13.83 -11.64 -21.46
N MET A 144 -13.89 -11.94 -22.76
CA MET A 144 -14.32 -13.24 -23.24
C MET A 144 -13.11 -14.01 -23.78
N TYR A 145 -12.95 -15.24 -23.30
CA TYR A 145 -11.95 -16.17 -23.81
C TYR A 145 -12.66 -17.27 -24.60
N PRO A 146 -12.32 -17.47 -25.89
CA PRO A 146 -12.87 -18.57 -26.69
C PRO A 146 -12.18 -19.91 -26.42
N ASN A 147 -11.03 -19.89 -25.72
CA ASN A 147 -10.30 -21.05 -25.17
C ASN A 147 -9.54 -20.61 -23.91
N ILE A 148 -9.19 -21.57 -23.04
CA ILE A 148 -8.35 -21.31 -21.87
C ILE A 148 -6.96 -20.81 -22.35
N PRO A 149 -6.48 -19.63 -21.91
CA PRO A 149 -5.18 -19.12 -22.31
C PRO A 149 -4.04 -19.98 -21.76
N GLU A 150 -2.94 -20.13 -22.51
CA GLU A 150 -1.81 -21.00 -22.16
C GLU A 150 -1.18 -20.67 -20.79
N ASN A 151 -1.09 -19.37 -20.46
CA ASN A 151 -0.57 -18.88 -19.18
C ASN A 151 -1.62 -18.93 -18.04
N ARG A 152 -2.87 -19.32 -18.35
CA ARG A 152 -4.04 -19.36 -17.45
C ARG A 152 -4.32 -18.02 -16.75
N GLN A 153 -3.92 -16.92 -17.38
CA GLN A 153 -4.10 -15.55 -16.89
C GLN A 153 -5.34 -14.92 -17.50
N LEU A 154 -6.18 -14.33 -16.65
CA LEU A 154 -7.27 -13.44 -16.99
C LEU A 154 -6.73 -12.00 -17.01
N ASP A 155 -6.64 -11.43 -18.19
CA ASP A 155 -6.30 -10.02 -18.39
C ASP A 155 -7.59 -9.18 -18.45
N LEU A 156 -7.82 -8.40 -17.39
CA LEU A 156 -8.93 -7.47 -17.29
C LEU A 156 -8.46 -6.07 -17.60
N THR A 157 -9.27 -5.35 -18.37
CA THR A 157 -9.10 -3.93 -18.61
C THR A 157 -10.38 -3.22 -18.22
N PHE A 158 -10.30 -2.48 -17.12
CA PHE A 158 -11.41 -1.76 -16.52
C PHE A 158 -11.63 -0.39 -17.16
N GLU A 159 -12.88 0.01 -17.32
CA GLU A 159 -13.25 1.32 -17.86
C GLU A 159 -14.03 2.09 -16.80
N ARG A 160 -13.67 3.36 -16.59
CA ARG A 160 -14.39 4.25 -15.66
C ARG A 160 -15.81 4.47 -16.11
N GLN A 161 -16.72 4.35 -15.14
CA GLN A 161 -18.16 4.50 -15.30
C GLN A 161 -18.68 5.81 -14.70
N THR A 162 -17.79 6.65 -14.17
CA THR A 162 -18.05 7.96 -13.57
C THR A 162 -17.49 9.07 -14.44
N ALA A 163 -17.99 10.29 -14.23
CA ALA A 163 -17.38 11.51 -14.73
C ALA A 163 -16.62 12.20 -13.61
N ARG A 164 -15.51 12.86 -13.94
CA ARG A 164 -14.73 13.67 -12.99
C ARG A 164 -15.09 15.15 -13.16
N VAL A 165 -15.51 15.80 -12.08
CA VAL A 165 -15.76 17.25 -12.03
C VAL A 165 -14.66 17.91 -11.23
N VAL A 166 -14.02 18.91 -11.82
CA VAL A 166 -12.96 19.73 -11.19
C VAL A 166 -13.45 21.18 -11.14
N ILE A 167 -13.36 21.81 -9.97
CA ILE A 167 -13.58 23.25 -9.81
C ILE A 167 -12.23 23.92 -9.64
N ASP A 168 -11.83 24.70 -10.66
CA ASP A 168 -10.52 25.36 -10.74
C ASP A 168 -10.60 26.74 -10.08
N ILE A 169 -10.30 26.80 -8.78
CA ILE A 169 -10.38 28.04 -8.00
C ILE A 169 -9.26 29.01 -8.35
N GLU A 170 -8.07 28.52 -8.69
CA GLU A 170 -6.93 29.35 -9.05
C GLU A 170 -7.23 30.23 -10.26
N ASN A 171 -7.89 29.67 -11.27
CA ASN A 171 -8.27 30.39 -12.48
C ASN A 171 -9.72 30.89 -12.48
N SER A 172 -10.44 30.76 -11.36
CA SER A 172 -11.76 31.35 -11.17
C SER A 172 -11.66 32.83 -10.80
N THR A 173 -12.67 33.61 -11.17
CA THR A 173 -12.70 35.05 -10.91
C THR A 173 -13.60 35.37 -9.72
N PHE A 174 -13.00 35.93 -8.66
CA PHE A 174 -13.73 36.64 -7.61
C PHE A 174 -13.91 38.09 -8.03
N MET A 175 -15.15 38.57 -8.07
CA MET A 175 -15.45 39.95 -8.42
C MET A 175 -14.87 40.92 -7.38
N ASN A 176 -14.60 42.16 -7.79
CA ASN A 176 -14.00 43.23 -6.98
C ASN A 176 -14.78 43.63 -5.71
N GLU A 177 -15.93 43.00 -5.48
CA GLU A 177 -16.74 43.14 -4.27
C GLU A 177 -16.18 42.36 -3.08
N PHE A 178 -15.34 41.36 -3.30
CA PHE A 178 -14.75 40.52 -2.25
C PHE A 178 -13.46 41.11 -1.66
N ASP A 179 -13.34 41.05 -0.33
CA ASP A 179 -12.08 41.32 0.38
C ASP A 179 -11.47 40.02 0.89
N GLN A 180 -10.35 39.61 0.29
CA GLN A 180 -9.60 38.37 0.60
C GLN A 180 -10.50 37.12 0.76
N PRO A 181 -11.26 36.74 -0.28
CA PRO A 181 -12.18 35.62 -0.20
C PRO A 181 -11.42 34.30 -0.07
N TYR A 182 -11.96 33.37 0.72
CA TYR A 182 -11.50 31.99 0.73
C TYR A 182 -12.68 31.04 0.55
N VAL A 183 -12.43 29.93 -0.15
CA VAL A 183 -13.42 28.87 -0.36
C VAL A 183 -13.35 27.89 0.80
N ALA A 184 -14.42 27.82 1.58
CA ALA A 184 -14.51 26.96 2.75
C ALA A 184 -14.92 25.53 2.37
N GLU A 185 -15.82 25.38 1.40
CA GLU A 185 -16.39 24.10 1.01
C GLU A 185 -16.93 24.18 -0.42
N ILE A 186 -16.85 23.06 -1.14
CA ILE A 186 -17.55 22.86 -2.41
C ILE A 186 -18.33 21.55 -2.35
N ASN A 187 -19.62 21.62 -2.64
CA ASN A 187 -20.48 20.47 -2.84
C ASN A 187 -20.87 20.36 -4.32
N ILE A 188 -20.73 19.17 -4.89
CA ILE A 188 -21.21 18.83 -6.23
C ILE A 188 -22.44 17.94 -6.08
N TYR A 189 -23.52 18.28 -6.76
CA TYR A 189 -24.77 17.53 -6.68
C TYR A 189 -24.85 16.52 -7.82
N SER A 190 -25.09 15.26 -7.48
CA SER A 190 -25.24 14.18 -8.45
C SER A 190 -26.10 13.05 -7.89
N GLN A 191 -26.53 12.15 -8.76
CA GLN A 191 -27.12 10.88 -8.36
C GLN A 191 -26.02 9.98 -7.80
N LEU A 192 -26.38 9.16 -6.80
CA LEU A 192 -25.42 8.29 -6.10
C LEU A 192 -25.37 6.86 -6.65
N GLN A 193 -26.20 6.56 -7.65
CA GLN A 193 -26.31 5.23 -8.26
C GLN A 193 -25.94 5.28 -9.74
N LEU A 194 -25.24 4.24 -10.17
CA LEU A 194 -24.83 4.03 -11.55
C LEU A 194 -25.49 2.75 -12.08
N PRO A 195 -26.11 2.77 -13.27
CA PRO A 195 -26.34 3.93 -14.13
C PRO A 195 -27.33 4.94 -13.50
N ALA A 196 -27.20 6.21 -13.88
CA ALA A 196 -28.16 7.23 -13.46
C ALA A 196 -29.56 6.95 -14.02
N THR A 197 -30.59 7.36 -13.27
CA THR A 197 -31.99 7.30 -13.69
C THR A 197 -32.50 8.71 -13.96
N GLN A 198 -33.01 8.97 -15.17
CA GLN A 198 -33.48 10.30 -15.55
C GLN A 198 -34.53 10.84 -14.55
N GLY A 199 -34.32 12.06 -14.04
CA GLY A 199 -35.22 12.73 -13.11
C GLY A 199 -35.20 12.22 -11.66
N ALA A 200 -34.27 11.32 -11.31
CA ALA A 200 -34.07 10.90 -9.93
C ALA A 200 -33.47 12.03 -9.07
N ASP A 201 -33.64 11.91 -7.75
CA ASP A 201 -33.08 12.88 -6.80
C ASP A 201 -31.56 12.82 -6.74
N VAL A 202 -30.99 13.97 -6.38
CA VAL A 202 -29.55 14.18 -6.29
C VAL A 202 -29.15 14.51 -4.87
N SER A 203 -27.93 14.13 -4.51
CA SER A 203 -27.34 14.35 -3.20
C SER A 203 -26.11 15.24 -3.32
N ALA A 204 -25.84 16.02 -2.27
CA ALA A 204 -24.59 16.76 -2.15
C ALA A 204 -23.42 15.80 -1.92
N ILE A 205 -22.41 15.89 -2.79
CA ILE A 205 -21.12 15.22 -2.67
C ILE A 205 -20.11 16.27 -2.23
N LYS A 206 -19.50 16.08 -1.07
CA LYS A 206 -18.42 16.93 -0.56
C LYS A 206 -17.18 16.70 -1.41
N ALA A 207 -16.75 17.71 -2.15
CA ALA A 207 -15.61 17.60 -3.03
C ALA A 207 -14.28 17.54 -2.25
N TYR A 208 -13.29 16.86 -2.82
CA TYR A 208 -11.92 16.81 -2.34
C TYR A 208 -11.18 18.09 -2.69
N LYS A 209 -10.62 18.80 -1.70
CA LYS A 209 -9.69 19.90 -1.94
C LYS A 209 -8.31 19.31 -2.26
N VAL A 210 -7.76 19.64 -3.43
CA VAL A 210 -6.57 18.94 -3.94
C VAL A 210 -5.32 19.21 -3.08
N ASP A 211 -5.17 20.46 -2.63
CA ASP A 211 -4.12 20.91 -1.72
C ASP A 211 -4.76 21.78 -0.61
N ASP A 212 -4.80 21.24 0.60
CA ASP A 212 -5.36 21.93 1.76
C ASP A 212 -4.59 23.21 2.13
N ALA A 213 -3.28 23.23 1.89
CA ALA A 213 -2.41 24.36 2.21
C ALA A 213 -2.58 25.53 1.23
N ASN A 214 -2.99 25.24 0.00
CA ASN A 214 -3.25 26.26 -1.01
C ASN A 214 -4.70 26.80 -0.89
N PRO A 215 -4.91 28.07 -0.52
CA PRO A 215 -6.25 28.66 -0.44
C PRO A 215 -6.96 28.77 -1.80
N LYS A 216 -6.20 28.69 -2.90
CA LYS A 216 -6.71 28.70 -4.28
C LYS A 216 -6.75 27.30 -4.91
N SER A 217 -6.58 26.25 -4.11
CA SER A 217 -6.56 24.89 -4.64
C SER A 217 -7.86 24.53 -5.34
N SER A 218 -7.72 23.70 -6.38
CA SER A 218 -8.85 23.10 -7.07
C SER A 218 -9.59 22.09 -6.18
N TRP A 219 -10.83 21.80 -6.55
CA TRP A 219 -11.67 20.80 -5.86
C TRP A 219 -12.17 19.75 -6.83
N VAL A 220 -12.27 18.50 -6.41
CA VAL A 220 -12.60 17.36 -7.28
C VAL A 220 -13.72 16.51 -6.70
N ALA A 221 -14.64 16.07 -7.54
CA ALA A 221 -15.63 15.04 -7.20
C ALA A 221 -15.88 14.11 -8.39
N LEU A 222 -16.18 12.85 -8.10
CA LEU A 222 -16.69 11.86 -9.05
C LEU A 222 -18.21 11.82 -8.98
N VAL A 223 -18.84 11.89 -10.14
CA VAL A 223 -20.29 12.06 -10.27
C VAL A 223 -20.87 11.09 -11.30
N ALA A 224 -22.18 10.89 -11.24
CA ALA A 224 -22.88 10.05 -12.20
C ALA A 224 -22.95 10.72 -13.59
N PRO A 225 -22.53 10.03 -14.67
CA PRO A 225 -22.72 10.49 -16.03
C PRO A 225 -24.18 10.31 -16.47
N ASN A 226 -24.56 10.93 -17.59
CA ASN A 226 -25.89 10.86 -18.19
C ASN A 226 -27.04 11.21 -17.22
N ALA A 227 -26.79 12.12 -16.29
CA ALA A 227 -27.74 12.56 -15.25
C ALA A 227 -28.21 14.00 -15.45
N GLU A 228 -28.33 14.45 -16.70
CA GLU A 228 -28.67 15.84 -17.04
C GLU A 228 -30.01 16.27 -16.40
N ASP A 229 -29.99 17.38 -15.67
CA ASP A 229 -31.19 18.00 -15.11
C ASP A 229 -30.99 19.50 -14.91
N ALA A 230 -31.70 20.29 -15.74
CA ALA A 230 -31.63 21.75 -15.73
C ALA A 230 -32.19 22.40 -14.44
N ASN A 231 -33.03 21.70 -13.67
CA ASN A 231 -33.75 22.26 -12.53
C ASN A 231 -33.08 22.01 -11.19
N LYS A 232 -32.19 21.02 -11.11
CA LYS A 232 -31.47 20.63 -9.90
C LYS A 232 -30.22 21.49 -9.72
N ASP A 233 -29.83 21.67 -8.47
CA ASP A 233 -28.53 22.27 -8.14
C ASP A 233 -27.42 21.34 -8.67
N PHE A 234 -26.32 21.93 -9.12
CA PHE A 234 -25.15 21.21 -9.62
C PHE A 234 -23.90 21.53 -8.78
N ILE A 235 -23.58 22.81 -8.59
CA ILE A 235 -22.41 23.23 -7.80
C ILE A 235 -22.90 24.14 -6.68
N CYS A 236 -22.50 23.86 -5.44
CA CYS A 236 -22.66 24.79 -4.33
C CYS A 236 -21.29 25.14 -3.77
N ILE A 237 -20.91 26.41 -3.90
CA ILE A 237 -19.64 26.93 -3.38
C ILE A 237 -19.90 27.78 -2.13
N SER A 238 -19.20 27.47 -1.04
CA SER A 238 -19.26 28.20 0.22
C SER A 238 -18.04 29.11 0.34
N VAL A 239 -18.25 30.43 0.30
CA VAL A 239 -17.18 31.44 0.36
C VAL A 239 -17.29 32.22 1.65
N GLN A 240 -16.15 32.45 2.31
CA GLN A 240 -16.07 33.29 3.49
C GLN A 240 -15.09 34.45 3.27
N GLU A 241 -15.48 35.63 3.74
CA GLU A 241 -14.61 36.81 3.84
C GLU A 241 -13.98 36.83 5.24
N ASN A 242 -12.65 36.91 5.29
CA ASN A 242 -11.78 37.20 6.44
C ASN A 242 -12.22 36.69 7.86
N GLY A 243 -11.58 35.61 8.33
CA GLY A 243 -11.28 35.28 9.74
C GLY A 243 -12.40 35.03 10.78
N THR A 244 -13.61 35.59 10.63
CA THR A 244 -14.66 35.51 11.69
C THR A 244 -16.12 35.43 11.20
N GLY A 245 -16.38 35.43 9.89
CA GLY A 245 -17.74 35.31 9.34
C GLY A 245 -18.21 33.86 9.14
N THR A 246 -19.52 33.63 9.05
CA THR A 246 -20.08 32.36 8.53
C THR A 246 -19.94 32.31 7.01
N PRO A 247 -19.50 31.17 6.42
CA PRO A 247 -19.47 31.02 4.97
C PRO A 247 -20.85 31.24 4.34
N LYS A 248 -20.89 31.99 3.23
CA LYS A 248 -22.08 32.16 2.40
C LYS A 248 -22.04 31.19 1.23
N ALA A 249 -23.11 30.41 1.06
CA ALA A 249 -23.27 29.44 -0.01
C ALA A 249 -23.88 30.06 -1.27
N TYR A 250 -23.36 29.67 -2.43
CA TYR A 250 -23.86 30.05 -3.74
C TYR A 250 -24.12 28.79 -4.59
N SER A 251 -25.40 28.52 -4.88
CA SER A 251 -25.81 27.40 -5.72
C SER A 251 -25.88 27.80 -7.19
N ILE A 252 -25.31 26.95 -8.05
CA ILE A 252 -25.40 26.99 -9.50
C ILE A 252 -26.25 25.81 -9.93
N LYS A 253 -27.33 26.08 -10.67
CA LYS A 253 -28.27 25.07 -11.20
C LYS A 253 -27.86 24.56 -12.57
N GLY A 254 -28.38 23.39 -12.90
CA GLY A 254 -28.24 22.77 -14.20
C GLY A 254 -27.12 21.74 -14.21
N ILE A 255 -27.45 20.52 -13.82
CA ILE A 255 -26.54 19.38 -13.97
C ILE A 255 -26.39 19.12 -15.46
N PRO A 256 -25.18 19.25 -16.03
CA PRO A 256 -24.97 19.06 -17.45
C PRO A 256 -24.98 17.57 -17.82
N ASN A 257 -25.10 17.28 -19.11
CA ASN A 257 -24.89 15.92 -19.59
C ASN A 257 -23.39 15.58 -19.56
N LEU A 258 -22.98 14.82 -18.54
CA LEU A 258 -21.60 14.37 -18.35
C LEU A 258 -21.41 12.97 -18.94
N GLU A 259 -20.26 12.75 -19.57
CA GLU A 259 -19.88 11.47 -20.15
C GLU A 259 -18.96 10.68 -19.22
N SER A 260 -19.12 9.37 -19.23
CA SER A 260 -18.27 8.45 -18.49
C SER A 260 -16.81 8.52 -18.95
N GLY A 261 -15.87 8.51 -18.02
CA GLY A 261 -14.44 8.57 -18.33
C GLY A 261 -13.98 9.90 -18.95
N LYS A 262 -14.72 10.98 -18.73
CA LYS A 262 -14.32 12.35 -19.07
C LYS A 262 -14.08 13.19 -17.82
N SER A 263 -13.22 14.20 -17.95
CA SER A 263 -12.92 15.17 -16.91
C SER A 263 -13.39 16.55 -17.34
N TYR A 264 -14.18 17.20 -16.49
CA TYR A 264 -14.79 18.51 -16.73
C TYR A 264 -14.23 19.50 -15.72
N THR A 265 -13.44 20.46 -16.19
CA THR A 265 -12.87 21.51 -15.34
C THR A 265 -13.66 22.79 -15.50
N TYR A 266 -14.31 23.22 -14.43
CA TYR A 266 -15.13 24.42 -14.37
C TYR A 266 -14.35 25.58 -13.74
N LYS A 267 -14.34 26.69 -14.45
CA LYS A 267 -13.97 28.01 -13.92
C LYS A 267 -15.25 28.75 -13.56
N LEU A 268 -15.25 29.37 -12.39
CA LEU A 268 -16.40 30.08 -11.86
C LEU A 268 -16.14 31.59 -11.87
N LYS A 269 -17.24 32.33 -11.97
CA LYS A 269 -17.27 33.77 -11.69
C LYS A 269 -18.17 34.00 -10.47
N ILE A 270 -17.57 34.46 -9.38
CA ILE A 270 -18.22 34.59 -8.08
C ILE A 270 -18.38 36.07 -7.72
N GLY A 271 -19.61 36.52 -7.48
CA GLY A 271 -19.95 37.83 -6.90
C GLY A 271 -20.70 37.68 -5.58
N LYS A 272 -21.04 38.79 -4.90
CA LYS A 272 -21.73 38.73 -3.58
C LYS A 272 -23.18 38.25 -3.66
N ASP A 273 -23.80 38.32 -4.83
CA ASP A 273 -25.20 37.91 -5.02
C ASP A 273 -25.35 36.52 -5.64
N LYS A 274 -24.40 36.11 -6.49
CA LYS A 274 -24.46 34.84 -7.23
C LYS A 274 -23.09 34.34 -7.66
N ALA A 275 -22.99 33.03 -7.87
CA ALA A 275 -21.93 32.40 -8.64
C ALA A 275 -22.49 31.89 -9.97
N ILE A 276 -21.67 31.91 -11.02
CA ILE A 276 -21.99 31.33 -12.34
C ILE A 276 -20.79 30.57 -12.87
N ILE A 277 -21.04 29.64 -13.79
CA ILE A 277 -19.99 29.02 -14.60
C ILE A 277 -19.51 30.05 -15.61
N ASP A 278 -18.20 30.29 -15.65
CA ASP A 278 -17.54 31.16 -16.62
C ASP A 278 -17.10 30.37 -17.85
N ASN A 279 -16.41 29.26 -17.60
CA ASN A 279 -15.92 28.37 -18.64
C ASN A 279 -15.88 26.91 -18.15
N VAL A 280 -15.98 25.98 -19.09
CA VAL A 280 -15.75 24.55 -18.86
C VAL A 280 -14.79 24.03 -19.92
N THR A 281 -13.78 23.27 -19.50
CA THR A 281 -12.93 22.50 -20.42
C THR A 281 -13.16 21.02 -20.19
N VAL A 282 -13.37 20.28 -21.27
CA VAL A 282 -13.60 18.83 -21.23
C VAL A 282 -12.39 18.14 -21.82
N THR A 283 -11.83 17.20 -21.08
CA THR A 283 -10.74 16.34 -21.55
C THR A 283 -11.15 14.89 -21.37
N ASP A 284 -10.53 14.01 -22.16
CA ASP A 284 -10.55 12.60 -21.82
C ASP A 284 -9.95 12.44 -20.43
N TRP A 285 -10.60 11.68 -19.55
CA TRP A 285 -10.00 11.26 -18.30
C TRP A 285 -9.03 10.10 -18.58
N LYS A 286 -8.07 10.40 -19.45
CA LYS A 286 -7.00 9.56 -20.01
C LYS A 286 -5.68 10.33 -20.10
N GLU A 287 -5.69 11.66 -20.26
CA GLU A 287 -4.49 12.49 -20.25
C GLU A 287 -4.27 13.09 -18.86
N GLY A 288 -3.24 12.60 -18.17
CA GLY A 288 -2.76 13.15 -16.90
C GLY A 288 -2.07 14.50 -17.07
N THR A 289 -2.77 15.49 -17.63
CA THR A 289 -2.43 16.87 -17.26
C THR A 289 -2.77 17.01 -15.78
N ALA A 290 -1.73 16.98 -14.95
CA ALA A 290 -1.81 17.39 -13.56
C ALA A 290 -2.59 18.71 -13.50
N ILE A 291 -3.52 18.80 -12.55
CA ILE A 291 -4.20 20.07 -12.26
C ILE A 291 -3.09 21.04 -11.82
N PRO A 292 -2.88 22.18 -12.51
CA PRO A 292 -1.97 23.21 -12.01
C PRO A 292 -2.45 23.62 -10.61
N GLY A 293 -1.56 23.56 -9.62
CA GLY A 293 -1.87 23.91 -8.24
C GLY A 293 -2.37 22.74 -7.36
N GLY A 294 -2.25 21.50 -7.83
CA GLY A 294 -2.68 20.28 -7.15
C GLY A 294 -1.68 19.13 -7.07
N GLU A 295 -0.40 19.35 -7.41
CA GLU A 295 0.61 18.35 -7.09
C GLU A 295 0.85 18.34 -5.58
N ALA A 296 0.41 17.28 -4.88
CA ALA A 296 1.35 16.66 -3.97
C ALA A 296 2.55 16.32 -4.85
N SER A 297 3.61 17.15 -4.79
CA SER A 297 4.75 17.11 -5.72
C SER A 297 5.03 15.67 -6.08
N LEU A 298 4.97 15.33 -7.37
CA LEU A 298 5.40 14.01 -7.83
C LEU A 298 6.71 13.69 -7.10
N VAL A 299 6.77 12.53 -6.44
CA VAL A 299 8.00 12.06 -5.81
C VAL A 299 8.90 11.62 -6.96
N THR A 300 9.54 12.59 -7.62
CA THR A 300 10.57 12.40 -8.62
C THR A 300 11.93 12.36 -7.95
N GLU A 301 12.95 11.89 -8.65
CA GLU A 301 14.32 11.98 -8.13
C GLU A 301 14.72 13.43 -7.82
N GLU A 302 14.28 14.39 -8.64
CA GLU A 302 14.57 15.81 -8.48
C GLU A 302 13.88 16.39 -7.25
N SER A 303 12.56 16.16 -7.08
CA SER A 303 11.83 16.67 -5.91
C SER A 303 12.32 16.05 -4.59
N VAL A 304 12.74 14.78 -4.63
CA VAL A 304 13.39 14.11 -3.50
C VAL A 304 14.74 14.73 -3.20
N ARG A 305 15.58 14.99 -4.20
CA ARG A 305 16.88 15.66 -4.01
C ARG A 305 16.70 17.04 -3.41
N GLU A 306 15.77 17.84 -3.92
CA GLU A 306 15.47 19.17 -3.39
C GLU A 306 14.94 19.13 -1.96
N SER A 307 13.99 18.23 -1.67
CA SER A 307 13.43 18.06 -0.33
C SER A 307 14.50 17.66 0.68
N VAL A 308 15.33 16.67 0.35
CA VAL A 308 16.45 16.22 1.20
C VAL A 308 17.44 17.37 1.41
N ALA A 309 17.84 18.06 0.35
CA ALA A 309 18.78 19.18 0.42
C ALA A 309 18.27 20.28 1.36
N LYS A 310 16.99 20.64 1.27
CA LYS A 310 16.34 21.65 2.10
C LYS A 310 16.19 21.21 3.56
N GLN A 311 15.88 19.94 3.80
CA GLN A 311 15.81 19.41 5.18
C GLN A 311 17.19 19.44 5.84
N LEU A 312 18.24 19.08 5.10
CA LEU A 312 19.63 19.12 5.58
C LEU A 312 20.17 20.52 5.88
N GLU A 313 19.55 21.58 5.36
CA GLU A 313 19.86 22.97 5.76
C GLU A 313 19.33 23.30 7.16
N ASN A 314 18.30 22.59 7.61
CA ASN A 314 17.63 22.84 8.89
C ASN A 314 18.04 21.84 9.99
N GLY A 315 18.91 20.88 9.68
CA GLY A 315 19.40 19.86 10.60
C GLY A 315 19.59 18.51 9.92
N ASN A 316 20.06 17.51 10.67
CA ASN A 316 20.35 16.18 10.10
C ASN A 316 19.15 15.21 10.15
N ASP A 317 17.95 15.72 10.38
CA ASP A 317 16.72 14.93 10.36
C ASP A 317 16.09 15.00 8.96
N VAL A 318 15.96 13.85 8.30
CA VAL A 318 15.35 13.71 6.98
C VAL A 318 14.10 12.85 7.09
N VAL A 319 12.94 13.44 6.83
CA VAL A 319 11.63 12.78 6.84
C VAL A 319 11.05 12.85 5.44
N LEU A 320 10.81 11.68 4.85
CA LEU A 320 10.25 11.55 3.52
C LEU A 320 8.99 10.69 3.57
N THR A 321 7.94 11.16 2.90
CA THR A 321 6.75 10.36 2.59
C THR A 321 6.87 9.97 1.13
N LEU A 322 7.07 8.68 0.86
CA LEU A 322 7.28 8.16 -0.49
C LEU A 322 6.05 7.38 -0.95
N THR A 323 6.09 6.90 -2.19
CA THR A 323 5.16 5.85 -2.62
C THR A 323 5.53 4.52 -1.97
N SER A 324 4.55 3.63 -1.78
CA SER A 324 4.77 2.34 -1.12
C SER A 324 5.71 1.41 -1.87
N ASN A 325 5.75 1.56 -3.20
CA ASN A 325 6.60 0.87 -4.16
C ASN A 325 7.74 1.75 -4.70
N ALA A 326 8.23 2.72 -3.91
CA ALA A 326 9.31 3.63 -4.31
C ALA A 326 10.44 2.89 -5.06
N SER A 327 10.79 3.39 -6.24
CA SER A 327 11.77 2.73 -7.11
C SER A 327 13.19 2.83 -6.55
N SER A 328 14.08 1.98 -7.05
CA SER A 328 15.51 2.06 -6.74
C SER A 328 16.10 3.43 -7.03
N ASP A 329 15.59 4.13 -8.04
CA ASP A 329 16.06 5.46 -8.43
C ASP A 329 15.72 6.52 -7.38
N ILE A 330 14.53 6.44 -6.77
CA ILE A 330 14.17 7.30 -5.64
C ILE A 330 15.12 7.10 -4.47
N PHE A 331 15.44 5.86 -4.12
CA PHE A 331 16.42 5.60 -3.06
C PHE A 331 17.83 6.06 -3.43
N ASN A 332 18.22 5.96 -4.70
CA ASN A 332 19.49 6.49 -5.19
C ASN A 332 19.53 8.02 -5.11
N ALA A 333 18.43 8.70 -5.42
CA ALA A 333 18.28 10.14 -5.29
C ALA A 333 18.44 10.60 -3.83
N ILE A 334 17.82 9.89 -2.87
CA ILE A 334 18.01 10.16 -1.42
C ILE A 334 19.50 10.05 -1.06
N LYS A 335 20.14 8.94 -1.42
CA LYS A 335 21.57 8.72 -1.10
C LYS A 335 22.47 9.78 -1.70
N ALA A 336 22.24 10.12 -2.96
CA ALA A 336 23.03 11.10 -3.68
C ALA A 336 22.88 12.49 -3.05
N ALA A 337 21.66 12.94 -2.78
CA ALA A 337 21.39 14.24 -2.15
C ALA A 337 22.07 14.38 -0.78
N ILE A 338 22.00 13.36 0.07
CA ILE A 338 22.63 13.39 1.40
C ILE A 338 24.16 13.39 1.27
N LYS A 339 24.70 12.58 0.36
CA LYS A 339 26.14 12.53 0.10
C LYS A 339 26.68 13.84 -0.47
N GLU A 340 25.95 14.46 -1.39
CA GLU A 340 26.31 15.75 -2.02
C GLU A 340 26.36 16.90 -1.02
N LYS A 341 25.50 16.87 0.02
CA LYS A 341 25.55 17.85 1.12
C LYS A 341 26.75 17.67 2.07
N GLY A 342 27.50 16.56 1.98
CA GLY A 342 28.75 16.37 2.73
C GLY A 342 28.55 16.25 4.25
N VAL A 343 27.43 15.64 4.68
CA VAL A 343 27.14 15.41 6.11
C VAL A 343 28.17 14.48 6.75
N ALA A 344 28.38 14.63 8.06
CA ALA A 344 29.30 13.77 8.80
C ALA A 344 28.80 12.32 8.90
N ASP A 345 29.71 11.37 9.05
CA ASP A 345 29.36 9.96 9.26
C ASP A 345 28.51 9.77 10.54
N GLY A 346 27.53 8.87 10.46
CA GLY A 346 26.65 8.52 11.57
C GLY A 346 25.92 9.71 12.18
N SER A 347 25.50 10.68 11.35
CA SER A 347 24.90 11.94 11.82
C SER A 347 23.44 12.15 11.38
N VAL A 348 22.94 11.44 10.37
CA VAL A 348 21.60 11.65 9.79
C VAL A 348 20.56 10.70 10.36
N ASN A 349 19.42 11.23 10.79
CA ASN A 349 18.25 10.43 11.14
C ASN A 349 17.29 10.40 9.95
N LEU A 350 17.04 9.21 9.39
CA LEU A 350 16.17 9.02 8.24
C LEU A 350 14.84 8.40 8.66
N THR A 351 13.74 9.03 8.28
CA THR A 351 12.38 8.50 8.43
C THR A 351 11.73 8.34 7.05
N LEU A 352 11.32 7.12 6.71
CA LEU A 352 10.65 6.81 5.45
C LEU A 352 9.21 6.34 5.71
N LYS A 353 8.24 7.20 5.42
CA LYS A 353 6.79 6.91 5.57
C LYS A 353 6.24 6.30 4.29
N ASN A 354 5.20 5.48 4.42
CA ASN A 354 4.50 4.72 3.38
C ASN A 354 5.33 3.63 2.65
N VAL A 355 6.65 3.58 2.80
CA VAL A 355 7.50 2.56 2.18
C VAL A 355 7.24 1.19 2.81
N MET A 356 6.77 0.21 2.01
CA MET A 356 6.44 -1.13 2.50
C MET A 356 7.65 -2.08 2.53
N THR A 357 8.60 -1.90 1.63
CA THR A 357 9.80 -2.73 1.54
C THR A 357 11.03 -1.84 1.39
N ILE A 358 12.07 -2.12 2.16
CA ILE A 358 13.42 -1.61 1.87
C ILE A 358 14.08 -2.60 0.93
N PRO A 359 14.39 -2.24 -0.33
CA PRO A 359 14.96 -3.18 -1.28
C PRO A 359 16.34 -3.69 -0.88
N ASP A 360 16.79 -4.72 -1.62
CA ASP A 360 18.08 -5.34 -1.41
C ASP A 360 19.22 -4.34 -1.65
N GLY A 361 20.18 -4.27 -0.73
CA GLY A 361 21.37 -3.42 -0.84
C GLY A 361 21.12 -1.91 -0.81
N THR A 362 19.90 -1.44 -0.56
CA THR A 362 19.51 -0.02 -0.77
C THR A 362 20.43 0.97 -0.06
N PHE A 363 20.71 0.76 1.23
CA PHE A 363 21.56 1.57 2.09
C PHE A 363 22.86 0.84 2.48
N LYS A 364 23.31 -0.10 1.65
CA LYS A 364 24.57 -0.80 1.87
C LYS A 364 25.76 0.18 1.85
N ASP A 365 26.70 -0.01 2.78
CA ASP A 365 27.94 0.77 2.95
C ASP A 365 27.71 2.29 3.13
N VAL A 366 26.49 2.68 3.53
CA VAL A 366 26.16 4.08 3.81
C VAL A 366 26.74 4.51 5.16
N THR A 367 27.63 5.50 5.12
CA THR A 367 28.38 5.95 6.31
C THR A 367 27.68 7.04 7.12
N TRP A 368 26.69 7.74 6.54
CA TRP A 368 26.06 8.91 7.17
C TRP A 368 24.86 8.60 8.09
N LEU A 369 24.32 7.37 8.05
CA LEU A 369 23.12 7.00 8.81
C LEU A 369 23.39 6.88 10.33
N ASN A 370 22.64 7.63 11.13
CA ASN A 370 22.59 7.54 12.59
C ASN A 370 21.40 6.71 13.07
N LYS A 371 20.17 7.12 12.71
CA LYS A 371 18.91 6.42 13.05
C LYS A 371 18.07 6.21 11.81
N VAL A 372 17.36 5.08 11.73
CA VAL A 372 16.35 4.80 10.71
C VAL A 372 15.01 4.51 11.37
N THR A 373 13.95 5.17 10.89
CA THR A 373 12.57 4.95 11.33
C THR A 373 11.70 4.57 10.14
N LEU A 374 11.09 3.38 10.20
CA LEU A 374 10.28 2.79 9.13
C LEU A 374 8.88 2.43 9.66
N PRO A 375 7.97 3.41 9.81
CA PRO A 375 6.66 3.19 10.42
C PRO A 375 5.78 2.20 9.65
N ASP A 376 5.97 2.09 8.34
CA ASP A 376 5.10 1.33 7.44
C ASP A 376 5.74 0.08 6.82
N ALA A 377 7.07 -0.04 6.90
CA ALA A 377 7.78 -1.15 6.27
C ALA A 377 7.41 -2.49 6.90
N VAL A 378 7.16 -3.48 6.05
CA VAL A 378 6.86 -4.87 6.39
C VAL A 378 8.09 -5.76 6.13
N THR A 379 8.93 -5.40 5.16
CA THR A 379 10.13 -6.18 4.78
C THR A 379 11.39 -5.33 4.74
N ILE A 380 12.49 -5.86 5.29
CA ILE A 380 13.85 -5.34 5.08
C ILE A 380 14.62 -6.32 4.20
N GLY A 381 15.06 -5.83 3.04
CA GLY A 381 15.72 -6.59 1.99
C GLY A 381 17.09 -7.15 2.36
N LYS A 382 17.59 -8.03 1.49
CA LYS A 382 18.91 -8.67 1.65
C LYS A 382 19.99 -7.59 1.60
N ASN A 383 20.87 -7.58 2.59
CA ASN A 383 21.96 -6.61 2.67
C ASN A 383 21.51 -5.13 2.67
N ALA A 384 20.24 -4.84 2.98
CA ALA A 384 19.64 -3.51 2.83
C ALA A 384 20.41 -2.40 3.55
N PHE A 385 21.01 -2.69 4.70
CA PHE A 385 21.81 -1.76 5.51
C PHE A 385 23.23 -2.27 5.76
N GLY A 386 23.67 -3.34 5.10
CA GLY A 386 24.95 -3.98 5.45
C GLY A 386 26.13 -3.03 5.25
N GLY A 387 27.08 -3.02 6.19
CA GLY A 387 28.23 -2.11 6.22
C GLY A 387 27.88 -0.67 6.61
N SER A 388 26.61 -0.34 6.88
CA SER A 388 26.22 1.03 7.23
C SER A 388 26.70 1.44 8.63
N SER A 389 26.81 2.75 8.87
CA SER A 389 27.12 3.30 10.20
C SER A 389 25.90 3.45 11.12
N LEU A 390 24.76 2.85 10.73
CA LEU A 390 23.49 2.89 11.46
C LEU A 390 23.68 2.53 12.94
N LYS A 391 23.12 3.34 13.86
CA LYS A 391 23.15 3.12 15.31
C LYS A 391 21.83 2.62 15.87
N ASP A 392 20.73 3.06 15.28
CA ASP A 392 19.39 2.83 15.82
C ASP A 392 18.42 2.52 14.69
N ILE A 393 17.62 1.45 14.83
CA ILE A 393 16.49 1.18 13.93
C ILE A 393 15.18 0.95 14.68
N GLU A 394 14.14 1.60 14.19
CA GLU A 394 12.77 1.48 14.68
C GLU A 394 11.83 1.18 13.51
N ALA A 395 11.28 -0.04 13.47
CA ALA A 395 10.39 -0.46 12.40
C ALA A 395 9.23 -1.31 12.96
N PRO A 396 8.13 -0.66 13.42
CA PRO A 396 7.09 -1.32 14.20
C PRO A 396 6.25 -2.34 13.43
N LYS A 397 6.27 -2.31 12.09
CA LYS A 397 5.47 -3.21 11.24
C LYS A 397 6.28 -4.30 10.54
N VAL A 398 7.62 -4.27 10.64
CA VAL A 398 8.47 -5.23 9.93
C VAL A 398 8.21 -6.64 10.45
N SER A 399 7.73 -7.51 9.57
CA SER A 399 7.54 -8.94 9.84
C SER A 399 8.73 -9.78 9.37
N THR A 400 9.48 -9.30 8.37
CA THR A 400 10.56 -10.07 7.71
C THR A 400 11.84 -9.25 7.57
N VAL A 401 12.94 -9.80 8.06
CA VAL A 401 14.31 -9.28 7.85
C VAL A 401 15.11 -10.30 7.06
N LYS A 402 15.56 -9.95 5.85
CA LYS A 402 16.27 -10.89 4.97
C LYS A 402 17.74 -11.08 5.35
N MET A 403 18.37 -12.05 4.69
CA MET A 403 19.78 -12.42 4.85
C MET A 403 20.71 -11.20 4.76
N PHE A 404 21.69 -11.11 5.66
CA PHE A 404 22.67 -10.00 5.74
C PHE A 404 22.08 -8.59 5.90
N ALA A 405 20.79 -8.41 6.20
CA ALA A 405 20.13 -7.09 6.19
C ALA A 405 20.91 -5.98 6.94
N PHE A 406 21.56 -6.30 8.06
CA PHE A 406 22.41 -5.41 8.86
C PHE A 406 23.84 -5.95 9.05
N ASP A 407 24.32 -6.82 8.15
CA ASP A 407 25.69 -7.36 8.21
C ASP A 407 26.72 -6.22 8.37
N GLN A 408 27.70 -6.36 9.26
CA GLN A 408 28.75 -5.38 9.50
C GLN A 408 28.28 -3.96 9.89
N CYS A 409 27.05 -3.79 10.38
CA CYS A 409 26.62 -2.54 11.02
C CYS A 409 27.29 -2.37 12.40
N LYS A 410 28.61 -2.13 12.42
CA LYS A 410 29.45 -2.14 13.63
C LYS A 410 29.04 -1.11 14.68
N SER A 411 28.28 -0.10 14.28
CA SER A 411 27.78 0.97 15.16
C SER A 411 26.34 0.74 15.64
N LEU A 412 25.64 -0.30 15.15
CA LEU A 412 24.25 -0.60 15.50
C LEU A 412 24.17 -0.99 16.98
N LYS A 413 23.41 -0.24 17.76
CA LYS A 413 23.22 -0.39 19.20
C LYS A 413 21.83 -0.89 19.54
N ASN A 414 20.81 -0.34 18.89
CA ASN A 414 19.41 -0.58 19.23
C ASN A 414 18.62 -1.03 18.01
N VAL A 415 17.92 -2.15 18.15
CA VAL A 415 17.03 -2.73 17.14
C VAL A 415 15.65 -2.90 17.75
N ASN A 416 14.65 -2.21 17.19
CA ASN A 416 13.27 -2.29 17.66
C ASN A 416 12.33 -2.74 16.52
N LEU A 417 12.02 -4.05 16.52
CA LEU A 417 11.22 -4.74 15.50
C LEU A 417 10.11 -5.60 16.18
N PRO A 418 9.10 -4.98 16.81
CA PRO A 418 8.13 -5.67 17.66
C PRO A 418 7.22 -6.66 16.93
N LYS A 419 7.15 -6.62 15.61
CA LYS A 419 6.35 -7.53 14.79
C LYS A 419 7.16 -8.53 13.97
N VAL A 420 8.49 -8.55 14.10
CA VAL A 420 9.31 -9.45 13.30
C VAL A 420 9.05 -10.90 13.70
N SER A 421 8.77 -11.73 12.71
CA SER A 421 8.52 -13.17 12.87
C SER A 421 9.52 -14.01 12.08
N GLU A 422 10.14 -13.44 11.03
CA GLU A 422 11.13 -14.11 10.20
C GLU A 422 12.44 -13.31 10.07
N ILE A 423 13.58 -13.98 10.32
CA ILE A 423 14.92 -13.38 10.21
C ILE A 423 15.87 -14.31 9.44
N GLY A 424 16.50 -13.78 8.40
CA GLY A 424 17.43 -14.49 7.52
C GLY A 424 18.85 -14.66 8.09
N ILE A 425 19.62 -15.55 7.45
CA ILE A 425 21.00 -15.91 7.81
C ILE A 425 21.86 -14.66 7.99
N LYS A 426 22.66 -14.60 9.06
CA LYS A 426 23.63 -13.51 9.31
C LYS A 426 23.04 -12.09 9.25
N ALA A 427 21.74 -11.93 9.54
CA ALA A 427 21.08 -10.63 9.46
C ALA A 427 21.75 -9.54 10.31
N PHE A 428 22.36 -9.87 11.45
CA PHE A 428 23.08 -8.94 12.34
C PHE A 428 24.56 -9.32 12.51
N ASN A 429 25.14 -10.02 11.54
CA ASN A 429 26.54 -10.46 11.63
C ASN A 429 27.50 -9.28 11.82
N PHE A 430 28.54 -9.44 12.65
CA PHE A 430 29.52 -8.38 13.00
C PHE A 430 28.93 -7.06 13.58
N CYS A 431 27.71 -7.06 14.12
CA CYS A 431 27.14 -5.91 14.84
C CYS A 431 27.74 -5.77 16.26
N SER A 432 29.02 -5.42 16.35
CA SER A 432 29.80 -5.42 17.61
C SER A 432 29.33 -4.42 18.68
N SER A 433 28.61 -3.37 18.28
CA SER A 433 28.04 -2.37 19.20
C SER A 433 26.63 -2.70 19.70
N LEU A 434 26.05 -3.85 19.31
CA LEU A 434 24.67 -4.18 19.65
C LEU A 434 24.49 -4.26 21.17
N ARG A 435 23.40 -3.67 21.68
CA ARG A 435 23.10 -3.61 23.13
C ARG A 435 21.66 -3.96 23.44
N ASN A 436 20.71 -3.49 22.63
CA ASN A 436 19.30 -3.72 22.87
C ASN A 436 18.64 -4.24 21.59
N VAL A 437 17.96 -5.37 21.70
CA VAL A 437 17.21 -5.98 20.60
C VAL A 437 15.81 -6.27 21.09
N LEU A 438 14.81 -5.83 20.34
CA LEU A 438 13.42 -6.16 20.55
C LEU A 438 12.89 -6.83 19.29
N PHE A 439 12.47 -8.08 19.43
CA PHE A 439 11.82 -8.86 18.38
C PHE A 439 10.42 -9.29 18.78
N GLY A 440 9.54 -9.44 17.79
CA GLY A 440 8.21 -10.02 17.97
C GLY A 440 8.24 -11.51 18.26
N THR A 441 7.14 -12.19 17.92
CA THR A 441 7.03 -13.64 18.00
C THR A 441 7.73 -14.27 16.81
N LEU A 442 8.98 -14.68 17.01
CA LEU A 442 9.79 -15.33 16.00
C LEU A 442 9.25 -16.73 15.71
N THR A 443 8.93 -16.99 14.44
CA THR A 443 8.46 -18.28 13.94
C THR A 443 9.48 -18.98 13.07
N LYS A 444 10.36 -18.22 12.41
CA LYS A 444 11.39 -18.71 11.48
C LYS A 444 12.69 -17.90 11.63
N VAL A 445 13.78 -18.53 12.03
CA VAL A 445 15.10 -17.86 12.13
C VAL A 445 16.17 -18.71 11.46
N TRP A 446 16.72 -18.23 10.35
CA TRP A 446 17.62 -18.99 9.49
C TRP A 446 19.07 -19.01 10.00
N THR A 447 19.78 -20.11 9.73
CA THR A 447 21.22 -20.30 10.02
C THR A 447 21.87 -21.17 8.93
N GLY A 448 23.16 -20.95 8.67
CA GLY A 448 23.90 -21.72 7.65
C GLY A 448 24.29 -23.14 8.05
N ASP A 449 24.20 -23.50 9.34
CA ASP A 449 24.60 -24.83 9.84
C ASP A 449 23.83 -25.25 11.11
N GLU A 450 23.87 -26.55 11.42
CA GLU A 450 23.21 -27.20 12.57
C GLU A 450 23.71 -26.73 13.94
N LYS A 451 24.92 -26.16 13.99
CA LYS A 451 25.56 -25.67 15.23
C LYS A 451 25.33 -24.18 15.41
N ASN A 452 24.60 -23.55 14.49
CA ASN A 452 24.32 -22.13 14.48
C ASN A 452 25.60 -21.26 14.44
N THR A 453 26.67 -21.77 13.80
CA THR A 453 27.92 -20.99 13.62
C THR A 453 27.75 -19.88 12.59
N ASP A 454 26.85 -20.06 11.62
CA ASP A 454 26.41 -19.07 10.65
C ASP A 454 25.02 -18.49 10.99
N GLY A 455 24.72 -18.29 12.28
CA GLY A 455 23.43 -17.78 12.76
C GLY A 455 23.23 -16.26 12.60
N ILE A 456 22.07 -15.76 13.05
CA ILE A 456 21.69 -14.34 12.86
C ILE A 456 22.57 -13.34 13.62
N PHE A 457 23.21 -13.77 14.71
CA PHE A 457 24.13 -12.99 15.55
C PHE A 457 25.58 -13.49 15.42
N ASP A 458 25.95 -14.09 14.29
CA ASP A 458 27.33 -14.48 14.03
C ASP A 458 28.29 -13.30 14.27
N ASN A 459 29.44 -13.58 14.88
CA ASN A 459 30.44 -12.58 15.28
C ASN A 459 29.90 -11.42 16.15
N VAL A 460 28.80 -11.62 16.88
CA VAL A 460 28.27 -10.68 17.87
C VAL A 460 28.51 -11.23 19.27
N TYR A 461 29.02 -10.40 20.18
CA TYR A 461 29.15 -10.76 21.58
C TYR A 461 27.79 -10.64 22.29
N THR A 462 26.92 -11.65 22.17
CA THR A 462 25.52 -11.58 22.66
C THR A 462 25.40 -11.46 24.18
N GLN A 463 26.43 -11.85 24.94
CA GLN A 463 26.46 -11.74 26.41
C GLN A 463 26.38 -10.29 26.95
N ILE A 464 26.53 -9.28 26.11
CA ILE A 464 26.30 -7.86 26.46
C ILE A 464 25.00 -7.28 25.90
N VAL A 465 24.22 -8.09 25.17
CA VAL A 465 22.97 -7.70 24.54
C VAL A 465 21.80 -8.06 25.46
N SER A 466 20.95 -7.07 25.74
CA SER A 466 19.64 -7.25 26.34
C SER A 466 18.63 -7.56 25.23
N LEU A 467 18.08 -8.78 25.25
CA LEU A 467 17.08 -9.23 24.28
C LEU A 467 15.67 -9.09 24.88
N THR A 468 14.74 -8.53 24.12
CA THR A 468 13.33 -8.45 24.48
C THR A 468 12.52 -9.21 23.43
N LEU A 469 11.67 -10.14 23.87
CA LEU A 469 10.82 -10.98 23.03
C LEU A 469 9.35 -10.73 23.35
N SER A 470 8.43 -11.10 22.45
CA SER A 470 7.00 -11.13 22.80
C SER A 470 6.75 -12.13 23.94
N SER A 471 5.83 -11.82 24.85
CA SER A 471 5.36 -12.70 25.92
C SER A 471 4.82 -14.04 25.38
N SER A 472 4.40 -14.06 24.10
CA SER A 472 3.92 -15.23 23.37
C SER A 472 5.02 -16.08 22.70
N GLN A 473 6.31 -15.72 22.84
CA GLN A 473 7.40 -16.45 22.21
C GLN A 473 7.41 -17.92 22.66
N SER A 474 7.53 -18.81 21.69
CA SER A 474 7.69 -20.24 21.91
C SER A 474 9.16 -20.68 21.90
N LEU A 475 9.45 -21.82 22.52
CA LEU A 475 10.72 -22.51 22.36
C LEU A 475 10.98 -22.77 20.87
N MET A 476 12.24 -22.71 20.47
CA MET A 476 12.67 -22.92 19.09
C MET A 476 13.56 -24.15 19.01
N ASP A 477 13.33 -24.99 17.99
CA ASP A 477 14.24 -26.09 17.61
C ASP A 477 14.87 -25.79 16.27
N ILE A 478 16.12 -26.21 16.11
CA ILE A 478 16.75 -26.24 14.79
C ILE A 478 16.28 -27.48 14.03
N ILE A 479 15.84 -27.28 12.79
CA ILE A 479 15.56 -28.34 11.83
C ILE A 479 16.45 -28.15 10.59
N PHE A 480 16.74 -29.24 9.91
CA PHE A 480 17.32 -29.20 8.58
C PHE A 480 16.21 -28.80 7.59
N ASP A 481 16.44 -27.75 6.80
CA ASP A 481 15.47 -27.22 5.83
C ASP A 481 16.12 -27.10 4.43
N ASP A 482 15.27 -27.21 3.42
CA ASP A 482 15.41 -27.66 2.03
C ASP A 482 16.69 -27.44 1.17
N ALA A 483 16.51 -27.49 -0.16
CA ALA A 483 17.39 -27.92 -1.25
C ALA A 483 18.78 -27.25 -1.37
N GLU A 484 19.07 -26.23 -0.56
CA GLU A 484 20.32 -25.48 -0.52
C GLU A 484 21.23 -25.90 0.66
N GLY A 485 20.75 -26.75 1.57
CA GLY A 485 21.54 -27.31 2.67
C GLY A 485 21.65 -26.42 3.92
N ASN A 486 20.71 -25.48 4.10
CA ASN A 486 20.67 -24.56 5.25
C ASN A 486 19.86 -25.16 6.42
N PHE A 487 19.89 -24.48 7.57
CA PHE A 487 19.15 -24.88 8.77
C PHE A 487 18.24 -23.74 9.23
N LEU A 488 17.15 -24.08 9.91
CA LEU A 488 16.16 -23.11 10.36
C LEU A 488 15.72 -23.42 11.78
N TRP A 489 15.72 -22.40 12.64
CA TRP A 489 15.04 -22.46 13.93
C TRP A 489 13.55 -22.21 13.72
N ILE A 490 12.72 -23.15 14.16
CA ILE A 490 11.25 -23.07 14.08
C ILE A 490 10.61 -23.12 15.46
N SER A 491 9.50 -22.41 15.62
CA SER A 491 8.73 -22.42 16.86
C SER A 491 8.11 -23.79 17.11
N ARG A 492 8.18 -24.24 18.36
CA ARG A 492 7.45 -25.41 18.86
C ARG A 492 6.22 -24.98 19.64
N ASN A 493 5.26 -25.88 19.81
CA ASN A 493 4.08 -25.63 20.65
C ASN A 493 4.37 -25.70 22.17
N GLN A 494 5.39 -24.97 22.65
CA GLN A 494 5.75 -24.85 24.07
C GLN A 494 6.25 -23.42 24.37
N PRO A 495 5.83 -22.79 25.48
CA PRO A 495 6.23 -21.43 25.81
C PRO A 495 7.72 -21.35 26.14
N TYR A 496 8.39 -20.30 25.65
CA TYR A 496 9.78 -20.02 26.00
C TYR A 496 9.92 -19.48 27.43
N LYS A 497 9.01 -18.59 27.84
CA LYS A 497 8.98 -18.00 29.18
C LYS A 497 8.76 -19.10 30.23
N GLY A 498 9.68 -19.21 31.18
CA GLY A 498 9.66 -20.24 32.22
C GLY A 498 10.36 -21.56 31.85
N SER A 499 11.00 -21.65 30.67
CA SER A 499 11.83 -22.79 30.30
C SER A 499 13.24 -22.73 30.91
N ASP A 500 13.97 -23.85 30.88
CA ASP A 500 15.39 -23.91 31.27
C ASP A 500 16.27 -23.00 30.39
N GLN A 501 15.94 -22.86 29.10
CA GLN A 501 16.66 -21.94 28.21
C GLN A 501 16.49 -20.48 28.67
N TYR A 502 15.27 -20.09 29.05
CA TYR A 502 15.02 -18.77 29.63
C TYR A 502 15.78 -18.54 30.95
N ALA A 503 15.80 -19.53 31.84
CA ALA A 503 16.54 -19.44 33.10
C ALA A 503 18.05 -19.25 32.91
N LEU A 504 18.60 -19.71 31.78
CA LEU A 504 20.00 -19.55 31.38
C LEU A 504 20.26 -18.34 30.48
N SER A 505 19.26 -17.47 30.25
CA SER A 505 19.32 -16.38 29.26
C SER A 505 19.76 -16.85 27.87
N LYS A 506 19.38 -18.08 27.47
CA LYS A 506 19.72 -18.67 26.19
C LYS A 506 18.55 -18.64 25.22
N PHE A 507 18.78 -18.23 23.98
CA PHE A 507 17.78 -18.26 22.92
C PHE A 507 18.46 -18.54 21.58
N ILE A 508 17.89 -19.45 20.78
CA ILE A 508 18.39 -19.88 19.46
C ILE A 508 19.91 -20.12 19.40
N GLY A 509 20.45 -20.78 20.43
CA GLY A 509 21.88 -21.13 20.52
C GLY A 509 22.80 -20.04 21.07
N TYR A 510 22.32 -18.83 21.34
CA TYR A 510 23.11 -17.74 21.93
C TYR A 510 22.76 -17.52 23.41
N GLU A 511 23.77 -17.10 24.19
CA GLU A 511 23.59 -16.59 25.56
C GLU A 511 23.52 -15.06 25.53
N PHE A 512 22.54 -14.49 26.23
CA PHE A 512 22.30 -13.05 26.31
C PHE A 512 22.58 -12.51 27.72
N LYS A 513 22.81 -11.19 27.82
CA LYS A 513 22.96 -10.51 29.11
C LYS A 513 21.74 -10.73 29.99
N GLU A 514 20.57 -10.56 29.39
CA GLU A 514 19.25 -10.74 29.99
C GLU A 514 18.21 -10.90 28.88
N ILE A 515 17.12 -11.60 29.19
CA ILE A 515 15.97 -11.74 28.29
C ILE A 515 14.72 -11.19 28.98
N LYS A 516 14.07 -10.22 28.34
CA LYS A 516 12.86 -9.51 28.80
C LYS A 516 11.68 -9.85 27.89
N PHE A 517 10.48 -9.49 28.34
CA PHE A 517 9.25 -9.67 27.58
C PHE A 517 8.44 -8.38 27.49
N PHE A 518 7.74 -8.20 26.37
CA PHE A 518 6.65 -7.24 26.20
C PHE A 518 5.36 -7.98 25.81
N GLU A 519 4.21 -7.36 26.05
CA GLU A 519 2.89 -7.92 25.72
C GLU A 519 2.50 -7.74 24.25
#